data_AF-A0A7V5D925-F1
#
_entry.id   AF-A0A7V5D925-F1
#
_cell.length_a   1.000
_cell.length_b   1.000
_cell.length_c   1.000
_cell.angle_alpha   90.00
_cell.angle_beta   90.00
_cell.angle_gamma   90.00
#
_symmetry.space_group_name_H-M   'P 1'
#
loop_
_entity.id
_entity.type
_entity.pdbx_description
1 polymer ?
#
loop_
_entity_poly.entity_id
_entity_poly.type
_entity_poly.pdbx_seq_one_letter_code
_entity_poly.pdbx_strand_id
1 'polypeptide(L)'
;MELQKAVMELQRAVAGLQYAVAQLQKTTSDLETSFGGLKRTVSAVGRRWGVMAEDAFRKAFIEIVEKKLDIKEIKKWRVYDEEGIVYNEPCWVEADIAIKNEKHILIEIKSSPSQGDIAAFFRLGLLYEKKEGVKPHLSMLAVFIEEKDREFAKKLGIEIFTSEE
;
A
#
# COMPACT_ATOMS: atom_id res chain seq x y z
N MET A 1 22.58 61.88 -28.17
CA MET A 1 23.66 60.88 -28.00
C MET A 1 23.50 60.10 -26.70
N GLU A 2 23.30 60.76 -25.55
CA GLU A 2 23.07 60.13 -24.23
C GLU A 2 21.90 59.12 -24.21
N LEU A 3 20.71 59.49 -24.72
CA LEU A 3 19.54 58.63 -24.74
C LEU A 3 19.74 57.34 -25.54
N GLN A 4 20.40 57.43 -26.71
CA GLN A 4 20.70 56.26 -27.54
C GLN A 4 21.68 55.31 -26.84
N LYS A 5 22.65 55.86 -26.09
CA LYS A 5 23.60 55.07 -25.32
C LYS A 5 22.90 54.32 -24.17
N ALA A 6 22.03 55.00 -23.43
CA ALA A 6 21.22 54.39 -22.36
C ALA A 6 20.28 53.29 -22.89
N VAL A 7 19.63 53.51 -24.04
CA VAL A 7 18.79 52.48 -24.69
C VAL A 7 19.62 51.25 -25.09
N MET A 8 20.83 51.45 -25.62
CA MET A 8 21.71 50.34 -26.02
C MET A 8 22.22 49.54 -24.80
N GLU A 9 22.49 50.21 -23.67
CA GLU A 9 22.84 49.55 -22.41
C GLU A 9 21.67 48.73 -21.84
N LEU A 10 20.45 49.27 -21.85
CA LEU A 10 19.24 48.55 -21.45
C LEU A 10 18.97 47.33 -22.34
N GLN A 11 19.14 47.46 -23.66
CA GLN A 11 18.98 46.33 -24.59
C GLN A 11 19.97 45.20 -24.28
N ARG A 12 21.23 45.53 -23.95
CA ARG A 12 22.23 44.53 -23.51
C ARG A 12 21.84 43.88 -22.17
N ALA A 13 21.37 44.66 -21.21
CA ALA A 13 20.92 44.12 -19.92
C ALA A 13 19.71 43.18 -20.09
N VAL A 14 18.73 43.56 -20.90
CA VAL A 14 17.56 42.71 -21.22
C VAL A 14 17.99 41.42 -21.91
N ALA A 15 18.91 41.48 -22.89
CA ALA A 15 19.43 40.27 -23.53
C ALA A 15 20.15 39.35 -22.54
N GLY A 16 20.92 39.91 -21.60
CA GLY A 16 21.56 39.16 -20.51
C GLY A 16 20.55 38.49 -19.58
N LEU A 17 19.48 39.19 -19.20
CA LEU A 17 18.40 38.64 -18.38
C LEU A 17 17.62 37.55 -19.13
N GLN A 18 17.32 37.74 -20.41
CA GLN A 18 16.66 36.72 -21.24
C GLN A 18 17.50 35.44 -21.31
N TYR A 19 18.81 35.57 -21.47
CA TYR A 19 19.73 34.43 -21.44
C TYR A 19 19.72 33.72 -20.08
N ALA A 20 19.80 34.48 -18.98
CA ALA A 20 19.78 33.92 -17.62
C ALA A 20 18.45 33.18 -17.33
N VAL A 21 17.31 33.77 -17.73
CA VAL A 21 15.99 33.14 -17.58
C VAL A 21 15.91 31.84 -18.39
N ALA A 22 16.42 31.81 -19.62
CA ALA A 22 16.43 30.59 -20.43
C ALA A 22 17.27 29.47 -19.78
N GLN A 23 18.43 29.81 -19.18
CA GLN A 23 19.25 28.83 -18.45
C GLN A 23 18.57 28.33 -17.18
N LEU A 24 17.87 29.21 -16.44
CA LEU A 24 17.10 28.81 -15.26
C LEU A 24 15.94 27.88 -15.65
N GLN A 25 15.19 28.20 -16.71
CA GLN A 25 14.11 27.35 -17.20
C GLN A 25 14.60 25.95 -17.56
N LYS A 26 15.75 25.87 -18.25
CA LYS A 26 16.39 24.59 -18.57
C LYS A 26 16.76 23.81 -17.31
N THR A 27 17.42 24.46 -16.36
CA THR A 27 17.85 23.84 -15.10
C THR A 27 16.65 23.32 -14.28
N THR A 28 15.56 24.08 -14.22
CA THR A 28 14.33 23.65 -13.55
C THR A 28 13.73 22.42 -14.24
N SER A 29 13.70 22.38 -15.57
CA SER A 29 13.18 21.23 -16.32
C SER A 29 14.03 19.96 -16.11
N ASP A 30 15.36 20.12 -16.07
CA ASP A 30 16.29 19.01 -15.76
C ASP A 30 16.10 18.51 -14.32
N LEU A 31 15.82 19.41 -13.37
CA LEU A 31 15.52 19.08 -11.98
C LEU A 31 14.19 18.33 -11.84
N GLU A 32 13.13 18.78 -12.51
CA GLU A 32 11.82 18.10 -12.52
C GLU A 32 11.95 16.66 -13.03
N THR A 33 12.72 16.47 -14.10
CA THR A 33 13.00 15.15 -14.67
C THR A 33 13.74 14.26 -13.68
N SER A 34 14.78 14.80 -13.04
CA SER A 34 15.59 14.08 -12.04
C SER A 34 14.77 13.72 -10.79
N PHE A 35 13.95 14.64 -10.31
CA PHE A 35 13.05 14.43 -9.18
C PHE A 35 12.00 13.35 -9.47
N GLY A 36 11.45 13.34 -10.69
CA GLY A 36 10.58 12.26 -11.15
C GLY A 36 11.26 10.89 -11.13
N GLY A 37 12.54 10.82 -11.52
CA GLY A 37 13.35 9.60 -11.44
C GLY A 37 13.58 9.12 -10.00
N LEU A 38 13.90 10.05 -9.10
CA LEU A 38 14.08 9.75 -7.67
C LEU A 38 12.79 9.24 -7.05
N LYS A 39 11.65 9.92 -7.29
CA LYS A 39 10.33 9.51 -6.80
C LYS A 39 10.01 8.06 -7.19
N ARG A 40 10.22 7.70 -8.46
CA ARG A 40 10.01 6.31 -8.93
C ARG A 40 10.89 5.30 -8.20
N THR A 41 12.16 5.64 -7.98
CA THR A 41 13.12 4.78 -7.27
C THR A 41 12.70 4.57 -5.82
N VAL A 42 12.37 5.65 -5.10
CA VAL A 42 11.90 5.59 -3.72
C VAL A 42 10.61 4.77 -3.60
N SER A 43 9.64 4.97 -4.50
CA SER A 43 8.42 4.16 -4.52
C SER A 43 8.67 2.69 -4.82
N ALA A 44 9.69 2.35 -5.62
CA ALA A 44 10.07 0.95 -5.87
C ALA A 44 10.72 0.32 -4.63
N VAL A 45 11.59 1.05 -3.94
CA VAL A 45 12.22 0.60 -2.68
C VAL A 45 11.17 0.40 -1.60
N GLY A 46 10.27 1.37 -1.40
CA GLY A 46 9.19 1.28 -0.41
C GLY A 46 8.29 0.06 -0.63
N ARG A 47 7.90 -0.22 -1.87
CA ARG A 47 7.13 -1.43 -2.19
C ARG A 47 7.87 -2.73 -1.87
N ARG A 48 9.15 -2.83 -2.21
CA ARG A 48 9.96 -4.02 -1.89
C ARG A 48 10.10 -4.21 -0.38
N TRP A 49 10.37 -3.12 0.34
CA TRP A 49 10.46 -3.17 1.80
C TRP A 49 9.14 -3.58 2.44
N GLY A 50 8.00 -3.08 1.95
CA GLY A 50 6.67 -3.48 2.40
C GLY A 50 6.45 -4.99 2.28
N VAL A 51 6.70 -5.56 1.09
CA VAL A 51 6.57 -7.01 0.86
C VAL A 51 7.51 -7.81 1.76
N MET A 52 8.76 -7.39 1.93
CA MET A 52 9.72 -8.08 2.79
C MET A 52 9.32 -8.01 4.27
N ALA A 53 8.79 -6.87 4.72
CA ALA A 53 8.30 -6.69 6.08
C ALA A 53 7.06 -7.55 6.34
N GLU A 54 6.07 -7.55 5.44
CA GLU A 54 4.88 -8.41 5.50
C GLU A 54 5.27 -9.90 5.62
N ASP A 55 6.19 -10.35 4.77
CA ASP A 55 6.72 -11.72 4.80
C ASP A 55 7.40 -12.08 6.13
N ALA A 56 8.19 -11.15 6.68
CA ALA A 56 8.87 -11.33 7.96
C ALA A 56 7.88 -11.37 9.13
N PHE A 57 6.92 -10.45 9.16
CA PHE A 57 5.86 -10.42 10.17
C PHE A 57 5.03 -11.70 10.14
N ARG A 58 4.59 -12.14 8.95
CA ARG A 58 3.82 -13.38 8.80
C ARG A 58 4.59 -14.60 9.34
N LYS A 59 5.87 -14.74 8.96
CA LYS A 59 6.71 -15.86 9.43
C LYS A 59 6.90 -15.82 10.95
N ALA A 60 7.25 -14.66 11.49
CA ALA A 60 7.45 -14.49 12.92
C ALA A 60 6.16 -14.75 13.72
N PHE A 61 5.02 -14.26 13.22
CA PHE A 61 3.72 -14.47 13.85
C PHE A 61 3.34 -15.94 13.89
N ILE A 62 3.41 -16.65 12.75
CA ILE A 62 3.15 -18.10 12.71
C ILE A 62 4.04 -18.83 13.71
N GLU A 63 5.35 -18.55 13.70
CA GLU A 63 6.29 -19.23 14.58
C GLU A 63 6.03 -18.96 16.07
N ILE A 64 5.72 -17.73 16.45
CA ILE A 64 5.39 -17.38 17.83
C ILE A 64 4.10 -18.08 18.26
N VAL A 65 3.04 -17.98 17.47
CA VAL A 65 1.74 -18.47 17.90
C VAL A 65 1.69 -20.01 17.90
N GLU A 66 2.31 -20.69 16.92
CA GLU A 66 2.43 -22.16 16.93
C GLU A 66 3.30 -22.65 18.11
N LYS A 67 4.49 -22.06 18.32
CA LYS A 67 5.48 -22.60 19.28
C LYS A 67 5.30 -22.11 20.71
N LYS A 68 4.80 -20.90 20.92
CA LYS A 68 4.70 -20.28 22.26
C LYS A 68 3.29 -20.33 22.83
N LEU A 69 2.26 -20.37 21.98
CA LEU A 69 0.86 -20.34 22.41
C LEU A 69 0.14 -21.69 22.20
N ASP A 70 0.82 -22.71 21.67
CA ASP A 70 0.30 -24.07 21.40
C ASP A 70 -1.01 -24.08 20.58
N ILE A 71 -1.21 -23.05 19.74
CA ILE A 71 -2.33 -22.99 18.80
C ILE A 71 -1.91 -23.73 17.53
N LYS A 72 -2.44 -24.94 17.34
CA LYS A 72 -2.01 -25.88 16.30
C LYS A 72 -2.63 -25.65 14.93
N GLU A 73 -3.72 -24.90 14.85
CA GLU A 73 -4.44 -24.64 13.59
C GLU A 73 -4.19 -23.24 13.06
N ILE A 74 -2.91 -22.89 12.89
CA ILE A 74 -2.48 -21.67 12.22
C ILE A 74 -1.95 -22.04 10.87
N LYS A 75 -2.79 -21.86 9.86
CA LYS A 75 -2.40 -22.18 8.49
C LYS A 75 -2.78 -21.05 7.58
N LYS A 76 -1.94 -20.86 6.57
CA LYS A 76 -2.30 -20.14 5.35
C LYS A 76 -3.53 -20.85 4.77
N TRP A 77 -4.68 -20.18 4.76
CA TRP A 77 -5.91 -20.77 4.22
C TRP A 77 -5.97 -20.40 2.74
N ARG A 78 -5.77 -21.40 1.88
CA ARG A 78 -5.76 -21.25 0.43
C ARG A 78 -6.83 -22.12 -0.19
N VAL A 79 -7.69 -21.53 -1.00
CA VAL A 79 -8.78 -22.24 -1.69
C VAL A 79 -8.92 -21.72 -3.12
N TYR A 80 -9.46 -22.54 -4.00
CA TYR A 80 -9.87 -22.10 -5.32
C TYR A 80 -11.29 -21.54 -5.23
N ASP A 81 -11.48 -20.31 -5.66
CA ASP A 81 -12.77 -19.65 -5.76
C ASP A 81 -13.33 -19.92 -7.16
N GLU A 82 -14.18 -20.94 -7.30
CA GLU A 82 -14.73 -21.34 -8.60
C GLU A 82 -15.74 -20.33 -9.16
N GLU A 83 -16.36 -19.53 -8.29
CA GLU A 83 -17.43 -18.60 -8.63
C GLU A 83 -16.93 -17.17 -8.85
N GLY A 84 -15.68 -16.91 -8.49
CA GLY A 84 -15.10 -15.56 -8.54
C GLY A 84 -15.71 -14.62 -7.51
N ILE A 85 -16.09 -15.11 -6.34
CA ILE A 85 -16.63 -14.29 -5.25
C ILE A 85 -15.66 -13.17 -4.86
N VAL A 86 -14.36 -13.43 -4.82
CA VAL A 86 -13.36 -12.44 -4.34
C VAL A 86 -12.95 -11.47 -5.44
N TYR A 87 -12.70 -11.94 -6.65
CA TYR A 87 -12.11 -11.12 -7.73
C TYR A 87 -12.97 -11.03 -9.00
N ASN A 88 -14.23 -11.48 -8.96
CA ASN A 88 -15.14 -11.57 -10.11
C ASN A 88 -14.67 -12.51 -11.24
N GLU A 89 -13.70 -13.38 -10.96
CA GLU A 89 -13.24 -14.44 -11.86
C GLU A 89 -12.70 -15.64 -11.07
N PRO A 90 -12.76 -16.87 -11.63
CA PRO A 90 -12.26 -18.04 -10.93
C PRO A 90 -10.75 -17.99 -10.70
N CYS A 91 -10.30 -18.06 -9.45
CA CYS A 91 -8.88 -17.96 -9.12
C CYS A 91 -8.53 -18.57 -7.76
N TRP A 92 -7.23 -18.78 -7.53
CA TRP A 92 -6.73 -19.13 -6.19
C TRP A 92 -6.75 -17.89 -5.31
N VAL A 93 -7.32 -18.02 -4.12
CA VAL A 93 -7.37 -16.97 -3.10
C VAL A 93 -6.85 -17.48 -1.78
N GLU A 94 -6.44 -16.55 -0.93
CA GLU A 94 -5.69 -16.89 0.28
C GLU A 94 -5.88 -15.85 1.39
N ALA A 95 -5.95 -16.33 2.63
CA ALA A 95 -5.73 -15.49 3.82
C ALA A 95 -4.31 -15.77 4.36
N ASP A 96 -3.57 -14.71 4.71
CA ASP A 96 -2.22 -14.83 5.26
C ASP A 96 -2.17 -15.78 6.46
N ILE A 97 -3.14 -15.64 7.37
CA ILE A 97 -3.31 -16.47 8.57
C ILE A 97 -4.79 -16.80 8.76
N ALA A 98 -5.06 -18.09 8.98
CA ALA A 98 -6.34 -18.55 9.49
C ALA A 98 -6.13 -19.33 10.79
N ILE A 99 -6.91 -18.99 11.82
CA ILE A 99 -7.00 -19.69 13.10
C ILE A 99 -8.35 -20.42 13.12
N LYS A 100 -8.32 -21.75 13.28
CA LYS A 100 -9.52 -22.62 13.27
C LYS A 100 -9.69 -23.34 14.63
N ASN A 101 -10.06 -22.58 15.66
CA ASN A 101 -10.41 -23.13 16.98
C ASN A 101 -11.93 -23.02 17.21
N GLU A 102 -12.39 -22.82 18.45
CA GLU A 102 -13.79 -22.53 18.78
C GLU A 102 -14.35 -21.30 18.04
N LYS A 103 -13.47 -20.34 17.72
CA LYS A 103 -13.77 -19.19 16.86
C LYS A 103 -12.80 -19.19 15.69
N HIS A 104 -13.34 -19.04 14.49
CA HIS A 104 -12.54 -18.90 13.29
C HIS A 104 -12.14 -17.43 13.12
N ILE A 105 -10.85 -17.18 12.89
CA ILE A 105 -10.29 -15.83 12.69
C ILE A 105 -9.46 -15.87 11.43
N LEU A 106 -9.71 -14.93 10.52
CA LEU A 106 -8.85 -14.64 9.38
C LEU A 106 -8.10 -13.35 9.65
N ILE A 107 -6.80 -13.36 9.36
CA ILE A 107 -5.93 -12.20 9.50
C ILE A 107 -5.22 -11.96 8.17
N GLU A 108 -5.31 -10.73 7.68
CA GLU A 108 -4.57 -10.22 6.53
C GLU A 108 -3.49 -9.23 6.99
N ILE A 109 -2.29 -9.29 6.40
CA ILE A 109 -1.17 -8.40 6.73
C ILE A 109 -0.85 -7.54 5.51
N LYS A 110 -0.96 -6.22 5.65
CA LYS A 110 -0.66 -5.25 4.58
C LYS A 110 0.14 -4.07 5.12
N SER A 111 1.13 -3.60 4.40
CA SER A 111 1.88 -2.40 4.82
C SER A 111 1.01 -1.14 4.73
N SER A 112 0.14 -1.05 3.72
CA SER A 112 -0.76 0.08 3.50
C SER A 112 -1.99 -0.35 2.69
N PRO A 113 -3.04 -0.88 3.33
CA PRO A 113 -4.21 -1.40 2.62
C PRO A 113 -5.06 -0.28 2.02
N SER A 114 -5.54 -0.50 0.79
CA SER A 114 -6.56 0.34 0.14
C SER A 114 -7.97 -0.19 0.40
N GLN A 115 -9.01 0.59 0.06
CA GLN A 115 -10.39 0.07 0.06
C GLN A 115 -10.58 -1.17 -0.83
N GLY A 116 -9.80 -1.28 -1.91
CA GLY A 116 -9.82 -2.46 -2.78
C GLY A 116 -9.32 -3.71 -2.05
N ASP A 117 -8.21 -3.59 -1.31
CA ASP A 117 -7.68 -4.68 -0.48
C ASP A 117 -8.67 -5.07 0.62
N ILE A 118 -9.24 -4.08 1.32
CA ILE A 118 -10.23 -4.28 2.39
C ILE A 118 -11.48 -4.98 1.85
N ALA A 119 -11.99 -4.55 0.70
CA ALA A 119 -13.16 -5.16 0.08
C ALA A 119 -12.88 -6.59 -0.40
N ALA A 120 -11.69 -6.85 -0.94
CA ALA A 120 -11.27 -8.20 -1.31
C ALA A 120 -11.20 -9.11 -0.09
N PHE A 121 -10.61 -8.64 1.01
CA PHE A 121 -10.52 -9.39 2.26
C PHE A 121 -11.90 -9.67 2.87
N PHE A 122 -12.83 -8.70 2.81
CA PHE A 122 -14.22 -8.93 3.20
C PHE A 122 -14.87 -10.07 2.39
N ARG A 123 -14.72 -10.05 1.06
CA ARG A 123 -15.25 -11.10 0.17
C ARG A 123 -14.58 -12.45 0.41
N LEU A 124 -13.30 -12.46 0.76
CA LEU A 124 -12.59 -13.67 1.19
C LEU A 124 -13.23 -14.27 2.45
N GLY A 125 -13.63 -13.44 3.41
CA GLY A 125 -14.40 -13.86 4.59
C GLY A 125 -15.75 -14.50 4.24
N LEU A 126 -16.47 -13.96 3.25
CA LEU A 126 -17.72 -14.54 2.76
C LEU A 126 -17.50 -15.89 2.06
N LEU A 127 -16.46 -15.99 1.23
CA LEU A 127 -16.08 -17.26 0.60
C LEU A 127 -15.70 -18.30 1.66
N TYR A 128 -14.97 -17.90 2.69
CA TYR A 128 -14.62 -18.75 3.81
C TYR A 128 -15.86 -19.28 4.52
N GLU A 129 -16.79 -18.39 4.89
CA GLU A 129 -18.06 -18.77 5.53
C GLU A 129 -18.83 -19.78 4.67
N LYS A 130 -18.86 -19.58 3.35
CA LYS A 130 -19.49 -20.50 2.41
C LYS A 130 -18.81 -21.87 2.35
N LYS A 131 -17.48 -21.92 2.37
CA LYS A 131 -16.69 -23.17 2.21
C LYS A 131 -16.61 -23.98 3.51
N GLU A 132 -16.53 -23.30 4.65
CA GLU A 132 -16.27 -23.92 5.96
C GLU A 132 -17.54 -23.99 6.84
N GLY A 133 -18.61 -23.29 6.46
CA GLY A 133 -19.88 -23.26 7.21
C GLY A 133 -19.80 -22.47 8.52
N VAL A 134 -18.70 -21.74 8.76
CA VAL A 134 -18.45 -20.95 9.97
C VAL A 134 -18.07 -19.54 9.58
N LYS A 135 -18.79 -18.54 10.12
CA LYS A 135 -18.48 -17.13 9.89
C LYS A 135 -17.18 -16.75 10.62
N PRO A 136 -16.14 -16.27 9.90
CA PRO A 136 -14.90 -15.88 10.54
C PRO A 136 -15.00 -14.47 11.15
N HIS A 137 -14.19 -14.20 12.17
CA HIS A 137 -13.82 -12.83 12.53
C HIS A 137 -12.73 -12.36 11.57
N LEU A 138 -12.86 -11.14 11.07
CA LEU A 138 -11.90 -10.56 10.14
C LEU A 138 -11.04 -9.53 10.86
N SER A 139 -9.74 -9.75 10.84
CA SER A 139 -8.75 -8.83 11.39
C SER A 139 -7.74 -8.47 10.31
N MET A 140 -7.25 -7.23 10.30
CA MET A 140 -6.23 -6.78 9.37
C MET A 140 -5.13 -6.05 10.13
N LEU A 141 -3.89 -6.47 9.92
CA LEU A 141 -2.71 -5.81 10.44
C LEU A 141 -2.15 -4.88 9.36
N ALA A 142 -2.21 -3.58 9.63
CA ALA A 142 -1.74 -2.52 8.77
C ALA A 142 -0.49 -1.84 9.38
N VAL A 143 0.56 -1.56 8.59
CA VAL A 143 1.65 -0.68 9.09
C VAL A 143 1.18 0.77 9.09
N PHE A 144 0.50 1.17 8.02
CA PHE A 144 -0.10 2.49 7.86
C PHE A 144 -1.50 2.31 7.26
N ILE A 145 -2.46 3.13 7.68
CA ILE A 145 -3.80 3.12 7.09
C ILE A 145 -4.38 4.54 7.12
N GLU A 146 -4.91 4.99 5.98
CA GLU A 146 -5.60 6.27 5.92
C GLU A 146 -6.94 6.21 6.67
N GLU A 147 -7.36 7.31 7.28
CA GLU A 147 -8.59 7.32 8.09
C GLU A 147 -9.83 6.90 7.30
N LYS A 148 -9.93 7.32 6.03
CA LYS A 148 -11.04 6.92 5.15
C LYS A 148 -11.09 5.39 4.90
N ASP A 149 -9.94 4.73 4.91
CA ASP A 149 -9.82 3.30 4.66
C ASP A 149 -10.08 2.52 5.96
N ARG A 150 -9.63 3.06 7.11
CA ARG A 150 -9.98 2.57 8.45
C ARG A 150 -11.50 2.61 8.69
N GLU A 151 -12.15 3.72 8.38
CA GLU A 151 -13.60 3.84 8.50
C GLU A 151 -14.34 2.84 7.61
N PHE A 152 -13.83 2.62 6.39
CA PHE A 152 -14.39 1.65 5.46
C PHE A 152 -14.28 0.21 5.99
N ALA A 153 -13.12 -0.18 6.51
CA ALA A 153 -12.92 -1.48 7.16
C ALA A 153 -13.87 -1.67 8.36
N LYS A 154 -14.01 -0.66 9.20
CA LYS A 154 -14.92 -0.68 10.36
C LYS A 154 -16.37 -0.90 9.94
N LYS A 155 -16.83 -0.26 8.86
CA LYS A 155 -18.19 -0.46 8.30
C LYS A 155 -18.43 -1.90 7.84
N LEU A 156 -17.37 -2.59 7.40
CA LEU A 156 -17.43 -4.00 6.99
C LEU A 156 -17.23 -4.99 8.16
N GLY A 157 -17.05 -4.49 9.39
CA GLY A 157 -16.79 -5.33 10.56
C GLY A 157 -15.39 -5.94 10.60
N ILE A 158 -14.43 -5.33 9.91
CA ILE A 158 -13.02 -5.74 9.94
C ILE A 158 -12.31 -4.97 11.06
N GLU A 159 -11.69 -5.71 11.98
CA GLU A 159 -10.87 -5.15 13.05
C GLU A 159 -9.50 -4.75 12.51
N ILE A 160 -9.06 -3.51 12.74
CA ILE A 160 -7.77 -3.01 12.27
C ILE A 160 -6.78 -2.93 13.43
N PHE A 161 -5.66 -3.62 13.29
CA PHE A 161 -4.46 -3.45 14.11
C PHE A 161 -3.45 -2.63 13.33
N THR A 162 -2.96 -1.54 13.89
CA THR A 162 -1.95 -0.69 13.24
C THR A 162 -0.95 -0.18 14.27
N SER A 163 0.22 0.29 13.82
CA SER A 163 1.07 1.09 14.71
C SER A 163 0.29 2.32 15.18
N GLU A 164 0.34 2.61 16.48
CA GLU A 164 -0.04 3.90 17.02
C GLU A 164 0.99 4.93 16.53
N GLU A 165 0.53 6.11 16.08
CA GLU A 165 1.39 7.29 15.87
C GLU A 165 1.74 7.94 17.21
#